data_AF-I3V3N6-F1
#
_entry.id   AF-I3V3N6-F1
#
_cell.length_a   1.000
_cell.length_b   1.000
_cell.length_c   1.000
_cell.angle_alpha   90.00
_cell.angle_beta   90.00
_cell.angle_gamma   90.00
#
_symmetry.space_group_name_H-M   'P 1'
#
loop_
_entity.id
_entity.type
_entity.pdbx_description
1 polymer ?
#
loop_
_entity_poly.entity_id
_entity_poly.type
_entity_poly.pdbx_seq_one_letter_code
_entity_poly.pdbx_strand_id
1 'polypeptide(L)' 'MLVPNLLKSDVVEIVFDGSMGYGSSFLEEAFGGLVRLGKFTKEILHQKLSLKYKEDPYLIEEVWHYIDSAKVQA' A
#
# COMPACT_ATOMS: atom_id res chain seq x y z
N MET A 1 6.59 0.35 -10.93
CA MET A 1 5.17 -0.06 -10.71
C MET A 1 5.13 -1.13 -9.64
N LEU A 2 4.18 -1.07 -8.70
CA LEU A 2 4.10 -1.96 -7.52
C LEU A 2 3.60 -3.38 -7.86
N VAL A 3 2.65 -3.50 -8.78
CA VAL A 3 1.96 -4.76 -9.12
C VAL A 3 2.90 -5.90 -9.58
N PRO A 4 3.88 -5.69 -10.49
CA PRO A 4 4.75 -6.78 -10.94
C PRO A 4 5.61 -7.39 -9.82
N ASN A 5 6.00 -6.59 -8.83
CA ASN A 5 6.79 -7.07 -7.69
C ASN A 5 5.95 -7.89 -6.72
N LEU A 6 4.71 -7.47 -6.47
CA LEU A 6 3.75 -8.23 -5.65
C LEU A 6 3.43 -9.61 -6.24
N LEU A 7 3.53 -9.77 -7.57
CA LEU A 7 3.31 -11.06 -8.24
C LEU A 7 4.54 -11.99 -8.20
N LYS A 8 5.75 -11.43 -8.13
CA LYS A 8 7.01 -12.20 -8.26
C LYS A 8 7.69 -12.49 -6.92
N SER A 9 7.42 -11.70 -5.90
CA SER A 9 8.08 -11.79 -4.60
C SER A 9 7.11 -12.24 -3.51
N ASP A 10 7.62 -12.97 -2.51
CA ASP A 10 6.90 -13.30 -1.28
C ASP A 10 6.60 -12.04 -0.45
N VAL A 11 7.60 -11.17 -0.30
CA VAL A 11 7.48 -9.89 0.42
C VAL A 11 8.07 -8.76 -0.43
N VAL A 12 7.39 -7.62 -0.44
CA VAL A 12 7.79 -6.36 -1.06
C VAL A 12 7.96 -5.32 0.03
N GLU A 13 9.20 -4.88 0.23
CA GLU A 13 9.52 -3.79 1.14
C GLU A 13 9.37 -2.44 0.43
N ILE A 14 8.71 -1.50 1.08
CA ILE A 14 8.53 -0.12 0.62
C ILE A 14 9.11 0.79 1.70
N VAL A 15 10.16 1.53 1.33
CA VAL A 15 10.84 2.50 2.20
C VAL A 15 10.47 3.91 1.72
N PHE A 16 9.85 4.68 2.60
CA PHE A 16 9.41 6.05 2.35
C PHE A 16 10.44 7.10 2.78
N ASP A 17 11.51 6.69 3.49
CA ASP A 17 12.59 7.56 3.96
C ASP A 17 13.21 8.37 2.81
N GLY A 18 13.51 9.65 3.05
CA GLY A 18 14.14 10.55 2.08
C GLY A 18 13.20 11.10 1.02
N SER A 19 11.89 10.88 1.17
CA SER A 19 10.86 11.53 0.36
C SER A 19 10.09 12.55 1.20
N MET A 20 9.70 13.68 0.59
CA MET A 20 8.86 14.68 1.27
C MET A 20 7.40 14.45 0.89
N GLY A 21 6.59 14.06 1.89
CA GLY A 21 5.13 14.16 1.91
C GLY A 21 4.40 13.54 0.70
N TYR A 22 3.84 12.34 0.88
CA TYR A 22 2.93 11.79 -0.13
C TYR A 22 1.54 12.37 0.04
N GLY A 23 0.92 12.79 -1.07
CA GLY A 23 -0.48 13.21 -1.05
C GLY A 23 -1.39 12.02 -0.68
N SER A 24 -2.35 12.26 0.18
CA SER A 24 -3.36 11.28 0.62
C SER A 24 -4.04 10.57 -0.56
N SER A 25 -4.45 11.31 -1.59
CA SER A 25 -5.04 10.73 -2.81
C SER A 25 -4.09 9.80 -3.56
N PHE A 26 -2.79 10.08 -3.56
CA PHE A 26 -1.82 9.20 -4.19
C PHE A 26 -1.68 7.89 -3.41
N LEU A 27 -1.57 7.95 -2.08
CA LEU A 27 -1.49 6.76 -1.23
C LEU A 27 -2.77 5.92 -1.35
N GLU A 28 -3.92 6.57 -1.31
CA GLU A 28 -5.20 5.90 -1.44
C GLU A 28 -5.32 5.13 -2.76
N GLU A 29 -4.95 5.75 -3.89
CA GLU A 29 -5.00 5.09 -5.20
C GLU A 29 -3.90 4.05 -5.37
N ALA A 30 -2.68 4.30 -4.89
CA ALA A 30 -1.56 3.39 -5.04
C ALA A 30 -1.73 2.09 -4.23
N PHE A 31 -2.38 2.17 -3.07
CA PHE A 31 -2.53 1.05 -2.14
C PHE A 31 -3.98 0.56 -2.05
N GLY A 32 -4.92 1.43 -1.70
CA GLY A 32 -6.36 1.09 -1.67
C GLY A 32 -6.91 0.73 -3.04
N GLY A 33 -6.40 1.37 -4.11
CA GLY A 33 -6.76 1.07 -5.49
C GLY A 33 -6.43 -0.38 -5.90
N LEU A 34 -5.43 -1.03 -5.29
CA LEU A 34 -5.11 -2.44 -5.55
C LEU A 34 -6.27 -3.36 -5.13
N VAL A 35 -6.95 -3.03 -4.05
CA VAL A 35 -8.13 -3.76 -3.55
C VAL A 35 -9.37 -3.38 -4.36
N ARG A 36 -9.60 -2.08 -4.61
CA ARG A 36 -10.76 -1.61 -5.40
C ARG A 36 -10.81 -2.24 -6.79
N LEU A 37 -9.65 -2.37 -7.44
CA LEU A 37 -9.50 -2.99 -8.77
C LEU A 37 -9.49 -4.52 -8.74
N GLY A 38 -9.68 -5.16 -7.58
CA GLY A 38 -9.69 -6.62 -7.44
C GLY A 38 -8.35 -7.29 -7.77
N LYS A 39 -7.24 -6.54 -7.77
CA LYS A 39 -5.91 -7.09 -8.10
C LYS A 39 -5.33 -7.90 -6.94
N PHE A 40 -5.60 -7.47 -5.72
CA PHE A 40 -5.18 -8.14 -4.48
C PHE A 40 -6.25 -8.00 -3.42
N THR A 41 -6.39 -8.99 -2.54
CA THR A 41 -7.17 -8.83 -1.30
C THR A 41 -6.33 -8.09 -0.26
N LYS A 42 -6.98 -7.40 0.67
CA LYS A 42 -6.27 -6.76 1.80
C LYS A 42 -5.46 -7.79 2.61
N GLU A 43 -5.96 -9.02 2.77
CA GLU A 43 -5.22 -10.09 3.47
C GLU A 43 -3.89 -10.42 2.77
N ILE A 44 -3.90 -10.51 1.43
CA ILE A 44 -2.67 -10.73 0.65
C ILE A 44 -1.72 -9.54 0.80
N LEU A 45 -2.24 -8.31 0.78
CA LEU A 45 -1.42 -7.11 0.95
C LEU A 45 -0.76 -7.05 2.34
N HIS A 46 -1.47 -7.41 3.41
CA HIS A 46 -0.91 -7.53 4.76
C HIS A 46 0.21 -8.58 4.85
N GLN A 47 0.11 -9.66 4.09
CA GLN A 47 1.17 -10.69 4.06
C GLN A 47 2.37 -10.27 3.23
N LYS A 48 2.15 -9.51 2.15
CA LYS A 48 3.18 -9.23 1.15
C LYS A 48 3.85 -7.88 1.31
N LEU A 49 3.25 -6.90 1.97
CA LEU A 49 3.83 -5.55 2.08
C LEU A 49 4.54 -5.38 3.43
N SER A 50 5.78 -4.89 3.36
CA SER A 50 6.50 -4.37 4.52
C SER A 50 6.76 -2.88 4.33
N LEU A 51 6.09 -2.05 5.12
CA LEU A 51 6.15 -0.59 4.99
C LEU A 51 7.11 -0.02 6.04
N LYS A 52 8.06 0.82 5.62
CA LYS A 52 9.04 1.46 6.49
C LYS A 52 9.11 2.95 6.24
N TYR A 53 8.96 3.71 7.31
CA TYR A 53 9.16 5.15 7.30
C TYR A 53 9.56 5.60 8.70
N LYS A 54 10.74 6.19 8.81
CA LYS A 54 11.32 6.63 10.07
C LYS A 54 10.92 8.05 10.41
N GLU A 55 10.70 8.88 9.39
CA GLU A 55 10.45 10.31 9.55
C GLU A 55 9.01 10.58 9.98
N ASP A 56 8.04 9.77 9.51
CA ASP A 56 6.64 9.91 9.88
C ASP A 56 5.88 8.57 9.89
N PRO A 57 5.70 7.92 11.05
CA PRO A 57 4.98 6.65 11.13
C PRO A 57 3.48 6.77 10.83
N TYR A 58 2.88 7.96 10.91
CA TYR A 58 1.44 8.14 10.65
C TYR A 58 1.08 7.81 9.20
N LEU A 59 1.99 8.07 8.26
CA LEU A 59 1.79 7.74 6.86
C LEU A 59 1.64 6.22 6.64
N ILE A 60 2.33 5.39 7.44
CA ILE A 60 2.14 3.93 7.39
C ILE A 60 0.72 3.58 7.84
N GLU A 61 0.23 4.21 8.92
CA GLU A 61 -1.14 4.00 9.40
C GLU A 61 -2.18 4.43 8.36
N GLU A 62 -1.96 5.55 7.67
CA GLU A 62 -2.81 6.00 6.57
C GLU A 62 -2.85 4.99 5.41
N VAL A 63 -1.69 4.47 5.00
CA VAL A 63 -1.61 3.46 3.93
C VAL A 63 -2.42 2.21 4.31
N TRP A 64 -2.27 1.71 5.55
CA TRP A 64 -3.04 0.57 6.00
C TRP A 64 -4.53 0.89 6.10
N HIS A 65 -4.89 2.08 6.58
CA HIS A 65 -6.28 2.52 6.61
C HIS A 65 -6.92 2.49 5.21
N TYR A 66 -6.21 2.95 4.18
CA TYR A 66 -6.70 2.91 2.79
C TYR A 66 -6.86 1.48 2.27
N ILE A 67 -5.94 0.58 2.58
CA ILE A 67 -6.04 -0.84 2.20
C ILE A 67 -7.23 -1.50 2.89
N ASP A 68 -7.38 -1.30 4.20
CA ASP A 68 -8.38 -1.99 5.02
C ASP A 68 -9.80 -1.48 4.79
N SER A 69 -9.94 -0.19 4.44
CA SER A 69 -11.22 0.44 4.12
C SER A 69 -11.67 0.20 2.69
N ALA A 70 -10.76 -0.20 1.80
CA ALA A 70 -11.09 -0.46 0.40
C ALA A 70 -11.96 -1.70 0.22
N LYS A 71 -12.90 -1.61 -0.72
CA LYS A 71 -13.77 -2.70 -1.15
C LYS A 71 -13.71 -2.79 -2.66
N VAL A 72 -13.79 -4.01 -3.21
CA VAL A 72 -13.87 -4.22 -4.65
C VAL A 72 -15.06 -3.42 -5.18
N GLN A 73 -14.80 -2.55 -6.17
CA GLN A 73 -15.87 -1.87 -6.89
C GLN A 73 -16.36 -2.79 -8.01
N ALA A 74 -17.67 -3.06 -8.00
CA ALA A 74 -18.36 -3.84 -9.01
C ALA A 74 -18.51 -3.06 -10.31
#